data_AF-A0A838WNE4-F1
#
_entry.id   AF-A0A838WNE4-F1
#
_cell.length_a   1.000
_cell.length_b   1.000
_cell.length_c   1.000
_cell.angle_alpha   90.00
_cell.angle_beta   90.00
_cell.angle_gamma   90.00
#
_symmetry.space_group_name_H-M   'P 1'
#
loop_
_entity.id
_entity.type
_entity.pdbx_description
1 polymer ?
#
loop_
_entity_poly.entity_id
_entity_poly.type
_entity_poly.pdbx_seq_one_letter_code
_entity_poly.pdbx_strand_id
1 'polypeptide(L)'
;MKVVIRVDSSHPMGSGHLVRCRTLAEELRLRGADVRFICRDHPGNLVHLLTRSAFSVTVLPGPPLCESTAEDYTQWLGVSSETDAAETIEALEGEIPDWLIVDHYGLDRSWQEKLRPQVNKILVIDDLANRPHDCDVLLDQNYQLPNHSYEKLVPNDCQLLLGCHYALLSPEYWQYRQTLASRNGKLERVLIFLGGTDPQNITG
;
A
#
# COMPACT_ATOMS: atom_id res chain seq x y z
N MET A 1 15.01 -10.19 -9.76
CA MET A 1 13.60 -10.40 -9.38
C MET A 1 12.83 -9.18 -9.80
N LYS A 2 11.76 -9.34 -10.59
CA LYS A 2 10.89 -8.25 -11.05
C LYS A 2 9.69 -8.11 -10.12
N VAL A 3 9.48 -6.92 -9.57
CA VAL A 3 8.39 -6.61 -8.65
C VAL A 3 7.58 -5.43 -9.17
N VAL A 4 6.27 -5.60 -9.22
CA VAL A 4 5.31 -4.54 -9.54
C VAL A 4 4.52 -4.23 -8.29
N ILE A 5 4.36 -2.96 -7.97
CA ILE A 5 3.57 -2.51 -6.82
C ILE A 5 2.35 -1.71 -7.31
N ARG A 6 1.15 -2.22 -7.07
CA ARG A 6 -0.11 -1.52 -7.29
C ARG A 6 -0.52 -0.82 -6.00
N VAL A 7 -0.43 0.50 -6.00
CA VAL A 7 -0.74 1.35 -4.84
C VAL A 7 -1.17 2.73 -5.30
N ASP A 8 -2.08 3.36 -4.56
CA ASP A 8 -2.53 4.73 -4.81
C ASP A 8 -2.27 5.66 -3.62
N SER A 9 -2.30 6.95 -3.94
CA SER A 9 -2.39 8.03 -2.97
C SER A 9 -3.27 9.11 -3.54
N SER A 10 -3.95 9.82 -2.68
CA SER A 10 -4.80 10.95 -3.05
C SER A 10 -5.01 11.83 -1.83
N HIS A 11 -5.62 13.01 -2.00
CA HIS A 11 -5.97 13.86 -0.87
C HIS A 11 -6.84 13.14 0.19
N PRO A 12 -7.94 12.43 -0.17
CA PRO A 12 -8.75 11.71 0.82
C PRO A 12 -8.10 10.43 1.36
N MET A 13 -7.30 9.70 0.56
CA MET A 13 -6.62 8.48 1.02
C MET A 13 -5.40 8.77 1.92
N GLY A 14 -4.85 9.98 1.80
CA GLY A 14 -3.57 10.34 2.40
C GLY A 14 -2.38 9.67 1.70
N SER A 15 -1.25 9.66 2.40
CA SER A 15 0.04 9.18 1.88
C SER A 15 0.48 7.81 2.41
N GLY A 16 -0.27 7.24 3.36
CA GLY A 16 0.15 6.07 4.14
C GLY A 16 0.55 4.87 3.28
N HIS A 17 -0.34 4.46 2.37
CA HIS A 17 -0.12 3.34 1.45
C HIS A 17 1.15 3.56 0.59
N LEU A 18 1.23 4.70 -0.10
CA LEU A 18 2.37 5.01 -0.95
C LEU A 18 3.70 5.04 -0.18
N VAL A 19 3.72 5.64 1.02
CA VAL A 19 4.93 5.76 1.83
C VAL A 19 5.42 4.38 2.29
N ARG A 20 4.54 3.51 2.82
CA ARG A 20 4.96 2.16 3.25
C ARG A 20 5.39 1.29 2.08
N CYS A 21 4.69 1.37 0.94
CA CYS A 21 5.10 0.68 -0.27
C CYS A 21 6.44 1.19 -0.81
N ARG A 22 6.72 2.49 -0.72
CA ARG A 22 8.01 3.06 -1.08
C ARG A 22 9.13 2.52 -0.17
N THR A 23 8.93 2.48 1.14
CA THR A 23 9.90 1.88 2.08
C THR A 23 10.22 0.43 1.69
N LEU A 24 9.19 -0.37 1.41
CA LEU A 24 9.36 -1.75 0.97
C LEU A 24 10.11 -1.84 -0.36
N ALA A 25 9.78 -0.99 -1.33
CA ALA A 25 10.43 -0.94 -2.64
C ALA A 25 11.91 -0.57 -2.54
N GLU A 26 12.27 0.37 -1.66
CA GLU A 26 13.65 0.77 -1.43
C GLU A 26 14.46 -0.41 -0.87
N GLU A 27 13.93 -1.13 0.11
CA GLU A 27 14.58 -2.33 0.67
C GLU A 27 14.69 -3.45 -0.36
N LEU A 28 13.66 -3.69 -1.18
CA LEU A 28 13.70 -4.67 -2.26
C LEU A 28 14.76 -4.32 -3.31
N ARG A 29 14.84 -3.04 -3.70
CA ARG A 29 15.85 -2.54 -4.65
C ARG A 29 17.27 -2.69 -4.11
N LEU A 30 17.50 -2.40 -2.82
CA LEU A 30 18.79 -2.63 -2.16
C LEU A 30 19.21 -4.11 -2.19
N ARG A 31 18.24 -5.02 -2.20
CA ARG A 31 18.45 -6.47 -2.35
C ARG A 31 18.54 -6.94 -3.81
N GLY A 32 18.59 -6.02 -4.77
CA GLY A 32 18.76 -6.31 -6.19
C GLY A 32 17.47 -6.66 -6.94
N ALA A 33 16.30 -6.35 -6.37
CA ALA A 33 15.04 -6.41 -7.11
C ALA A 33 14.92 -5.22 -8.08
N ASP A 34 14.34 -5.49 -9.24
CA ASP A 34 13.85 -4.48 -10.17
C ASP A 34 12.41 -4.16 -9.77
N VAL A 35 12.15 -2.93 -9.34
CA VAL A 35 10.87 -2.52 -8.76
C VAL A 35 10.27 -1.37 -9.55
N ARG A 36 9.02 -1.54 -9.97
CA ARG A 36 8.21 -0.47 -10.57
C ARG A 36 6.83 -0.38 -9.93
N PHE A 37 6.18 0.74 -10.15
CA PHE A 37 4.87 1.04 -9.58
C PHE A 37 3.81 1.17 -10.66
N ILE A 38 2.58 0.82 -10.29
CA ILE A 38 1.35 1.15 -11.02
C ILE A 38 0.49 1.97 -10.07
N CYS A 39 0.25 3.22 -10.44
CA CYS A 39 -0.55 4.17 -9.67
C CYS A 39 -1.64 4.76 -10.57
N ARG A 40 -2.80 5.07 -10.03
CA ARG A 40 -3.85 5.80 -10.72
C ARG A 40 -3.67 7.29 -10.54
N ASP A 41 -4.00 8.06 -11.57
CA ASP A 41 -3.94 9.53 -11.56
C ASP A 41 -5.09 10.15 -10.75
N HIS A 42 -5.12 9.89 -9.44
CA HIS A 42 -6.07 10.53 -8.54
C HIS A 42 -5.69 12.00 -8.29
N PRO A 43 -6.67 12.90 -8.11
CA PRO A 43 -6.41 14.27 -7.67
C PRO A 43 -5.60 14.31 -6.36
N GLY A 44 -4.50 15.06 -6.37
CA GLY A 44 -3.61 15.19 -5.21
C GLY A 44 -2.77 13.95 -4.92
N ASN A 45 -2.58 13.05 -5.90
CA ASN A 45 -1.67 11.92 -5.75
C ASN A 45 -0.22 12.37 -5.52
N LEU A 46 0.56 11.47 -4.93
CA LEU A 46 1.95 11.70 -4.56
C LEU A 46 2.93 10.89 -5.43
N VAL A 47 2.55 10.54 -6.66
CA VAL A 47 3.39 9.78 -7.60
C VAL A 47 4.77 10.41 -7.80
N HIS A 48 4.85 11.75 -7.73
CA HIS A 48 6.12 12.49 -7.83
C HIS A 48 7.16 12.10 -6.74
N LEU A 49 6.74 11.55 -5.60
CA LEU A 49 7.65 11.05 -4.57
C LEU A 49 8.38 9.77 -5.02
N LEU A 50 7.71 8.93 -5.82
CA LEU A 50 8.29 7.72 -6.39
C LEU A 50 9.29 8.06 -7.49
N THR A 51 8.94 8.98 -8.39
CA THR A 51 9.82 9.40 -9.49
C THR A 51 11.07 10.12 -8.98
N ARG A 52 10.94 10.96 -7.94
CA ARG A 52 12.10 11.55 -7.22
C ARG A 52 13.04 10.51 -6.62
N SER A 53 12.50 9.34 -6.29
CA SER A 53 13.26 8.21 -5.75
C SER A 53 13.79 7.28 -6.85
N ALA A 54 13.69 7.71 -8.12
CA ALA A 54 14.09 7.00 -9.32
C ALA A 54 13.40 5.64 -9.51
N PHE A 55 12.16 5.49 -9.05
CA PHE A 55 11.32 4.35 -9.43
C PHE A 55 10.60 4.63 -10.74
N SER A 56 10.49 3.59 -11.59
CA SER A 56 9.61 3.62 -12.76
C SER A 56 8.16 3.55 -12.30
N VAL A 57 7.28 4.37 -12.89
CA VAL A 57 5.86 4.42 -12.55
C VAL A 57 5.03 4.44 -13.83
N THR A 58 4.13 3.48 -13.98
CA THR A 58 3.06 3.52 -14.97
C THR A 58 1.84 4.16 -14.32
N VAL A 59 1.32 5.22 -14.93
CA VAL A 59 0.17 5.96 -14.41
C VAL A 59 -1.09 5.55 -15.15
N LEU A 60 -2.06 4.96 -14.45
CA LEU A 60 -3.37 4.59 -14.98
C LEU A 60 -4.27 5.83 -15.12
N PRO A 61 -5.24 5.83 -16.05
CA PRO A 61 -6.17 6.94 -16.23
C PRO A 61 -6.86 7.36 -14.94
N GLY A 62 -6.95 8.67 -14.69
CA GLY A 62 -7.67 9.19 -13.53
C GLY A 62 -9.17 8.84 -13.58
N PRO A 63 -9.85 8.79 -12.42
CA PRO A 63 -11.28 8.51 -12.39
C PRO A 63 -12.08 9.57 -13.15
N PRO A 64 -13.24 9.21 -13.73
CA PRO A 64 -14.13 10.18 -14.35
C PRO A 64 -14.55 11.24 -13.32
N LEU A 65 -14.73 12.49 -13.77
CA LEU A 65 -15.22 13.60 -12.96
C LEU A 65 -16.67 13.32 -12.51
N CYS A 66 -16.85 12.53 -11.46
CA CYS A 66 -18.16 12.31 -10.85
C CYS A 66 -18.05 12.45 -9.34
N GLU A 67 -18.85 13.37 -8.80
CA GLU A 67 -19.04 13.58 -7.37
C GLU A 67 -19.85 12.41 -6.82
N SER A 68 -19.20 11.42 -6.23
CA SER A 68 -19.89 10.42 -5.42
C SER A 68 -19.67 10.72 -3.93
N THR A 69 -20.77 10.68 -3.18
CA THR A 69 -20.86 11.07 -1.77
C THR A 69 -20.84 9.87 -0.80
N ALA A 70 -20.38 8.69 -1.23
CA ALA A 70 -20.47 7.49 -0.39
C ALA A 70 -19.14 7.21 0.35
N GLU A 71 -19.26 6.85 1.62
CA GLU A 71 -18.16 6.72 2.58
C GLU A 71 -17.39 5.39 2.46
N ASP A 72 -17.54 4.66 1.36
CA ASP A 72 -16.98 3.31 1.18
C ASP A 72 -15.59 3.36 0.51
N TYR A 73 -14.67 2.51 0.98
CA TYR A 73 -13.30 2.37 0.46
C TYR A 73 -13.27 2.00 -1.03
N THR A 74 -14.35 1.43 -1.55
CA THR A 74 -14.53 1.17 -2.98
C THR A 74 -14.45 2.45 -3.84
N GLN A 75 -14.83 3.61 -3.29
CA GLN A 75 -14.70 4.89 -4.00
C GLN A 75 -13.27 5.38 -4.10
N TRP A 76 -12.37 4.92 -3.21
CA TRP A 76 -10.96 5.31 -3.28
C TRP A 76 -10.28 4.79 -4.53
N LEU A 77 -10.78 3.69 -5.11
CA LEU A 77 -10.29 3.16 -6.39
C LEU A 77 -10.65 4.08 -7.57
N GLY A 78 -11.73 4.86 -7.46
CA GLY A 78 -12.19 5.82 -8.46
C GLY A 78 -12.80 5.23 -9.74
N VAL A 79 -12.59 3.94 -9.99
CA VAL A 79 -13.19 3.16 -11.09
C VAL A 79 -13.71 1.83 -10.55
N SER A 80 -14.38 1.03 -11.37
CA SER A 80 -14.73 -0.34 -10.98
C SER A 80 -13.49 -1.22 -10.85
N SER A 81 -13.59 -2.25 -10.02
CA SER A 81 -12.56 -3.30 -9.89
C SER A 81 -12.22 -3.93 -11.26
N GLU A 82 -13.22 -4.13 -12.12
CA GLU A 82 -13.05 -4.62 -13.49
C GLU A 82 -12.15 -3.73 -14.33
N THR A 83 -12.40 -2.42 -14.32
CA THR A 83 -11.63 -1.45 -15.09
C THR A 83 -10.20 -1.37 -14.55
N ASP A 84 -10.03 -1.30 -13.23
CA ASP A 84 -8.70 -1.26 -12.63
C ASP A 84 -7.88 -2.52 -12.93
N ALA A 85 -8.52 -3.70 -12.90
CA ALA A 85 -7.86 -4.95 -13.25
C ALA A 85 -7.40 -4.93 -14.71
N ALA A 86 -8.27 -4.53 -15.65
CA ALA A 86 -7.94 -4.49 -17.06
C ALA A 86 -6.78 -3.51 -17.35
N GLU A 87 -6.84 -2.30 -16.80
CA GLU A 87 -5.80 -1.29 -16.97
C GLU A 87 -4.48 -1.69 -16.28
N THR A 88 -4.54 -2.35 -15.12
CA THR A 88 -3.34 -2.89 -14.45
C THR A 88 -2.71 -3.99 -15.31
N ILE A 89 -3.50 -4.89 -15.90
CA ILE A 89 -3.01 -5.92 -16.81
C ILE A 89 -2.36 -5.30 -18.05
N GLU A 90 -2.96 -4.27 -18.63
CA GLU A 90 -2.38 -3.53 -19.76
C GLU A 90 -1.04 -2.89 -19.37
N ALA A 91 -0.97 -2.29 -18.18
CA ALA A 91 0.26 -1.73 -17.60
C ALA A 91 1.31 -2.78 -17.20
N LEU A 92 0.99 -4.08 -17.29
CA LEU A 92 2.00 -5.15 -17.23
C LEU A 92 2.76 -5.30 -18.56
N GLU A 93 2.25 -4.77 -19.67
CA GLU A 93 2.87 -4.80 -21.01
C GLU A 93 3.23 -6.23 -21.47
N GLY A 94 2.47 -7.23 -21.03
CA GLY A 94 2.74 -8.64 -21.31
C GLY A 94 3.91 -9.24 -20.54
N GLU A 95 4.55 -8.49 -19.64
CA GLU A 95 5.52 -9.05 -18.72
C GLU A 95 4.83 -9.79 -17.57
N ILE A 96 5.39 -10.93 -17.18
CA ILE A 96 4.95 -11.67 -15.98
C ILE A 96 5.94 -11.37 -14.85
N PRO A 97 5.61 -10.46 -13.90
CA PRO A 97 6.49 -10.17 -12.78
C PRO A 97 6.56 -11.36 -11.81
N ASP A 98 7.67 -11.45 -11.08
CA ASP A 98 7.84 -12.44 -10.02
C ASP A 98 6.87 -12.17 -8.86
N TRP A 99 6.60 -10.89 -8.60
CA TRP A 99 5.68 -10.44 -7.56
C TRP A 99 4.84 -9.25 -8.00
N LEU A 100 3.55 -9.32 -7.70
CA LEU A 100 2.64 -8.18 -7.63
C LEU A 100 2.32 -7.89 -6.17
N ILE A 101 2.73 -6.72 -5.69
CA ILE A 101 2.40 -6.23 -4.35
C ILE A 101 1.20 -5.29 -4.46
N VAL A 102 0.16 -5.52 -3.68
CA VAL A 102 -1.08 -4.74 -3.69
C VAL A 102 -1.30 -4.11 -2.32
N ASP A 103 -1.43 -2.79 -2.27
CA ASP A 103 -1.79 -2.05 -1.06
C ASP A 103 -2.93 -1.07 -1.38
N HIS A 104 -4.16 -1.60 -1.39
CA HIS A 104 -5.34 -0.83 -1.72
C HIS A 104 -6.62 -1.44 -1.11
N TYR A 105 -7.40 -0.64 -0.39
CA TYR A 105 -8.62 -1.11 0.29
C TYR A 105 -9.75 -1.51 -0.67
N GLY A 106 -9.82 -0.86 -1.83
CA GLY A 106 -10.81 -1.19 -2.87
C GLY A 106 -10.50 -2.45 -3.69
N LEU A 107 -9.39 -3.16 -3.42
CA LEU A 107 -8.99 -4.35 -4.18
C LEU A 107 -9.12 -5.61 -3.33
N ASP A 108 -9.85 -6.59 -3.83
CA ASP A 108 -10.20 -7.84 -3.14
C ASP A 108 -9.88 -9.08 -3.97
N ARG A 109 -10.32 -10.26 -3.51
CA ARG A 109 -10.18 -11.54 -4.21
C ARG A 109 -10.61 -11.46 -5.69
N SER A 110 -11.72 -10.80 -6.01
CA SER A 110 -12.25 -10.78 -7.38
C SER A 110 -11.31 -10.06 -8.36
N TRP A 111 -10.60 -9.04 -7.87
CA TRP A 111 -9.56 -8.34 -8.63
C TRP A 111 -8.31 -9.22 -8.77
N GLN A 112 -7.91 -9.87 -7.67
CA GLN A 112 -6.68 -10.66 -7.59
C GLN A 112 -6.75 -11.90 -8.50
N GLU A 113 -7.90 -12.57 -8.57
CA GLU A 113 -8.15 -13.72 -9.45
C GLU A 113 -7.98 -13.34 -10.95
N LYS A 114 -8.31 -12.09 -11.34
CA LYS A 114 -8.11 -11.62 -12.72
C LYS A 114 -6.64 -11.39 -13.04
N LEU A 115 -5.85 -10.97 -12.05
CA LEU A 115 -4.42 -10.70 -12.20
C LEU A 115 -3.58 -11.97 -12.07
N ARG A 116 -4.10 -13.04 -11.44
CA ARG A 116 -3.36 -14.30 -11.24
C ARG A 116 -2.69 -14.89 -12.47
N PRO A 117 -3.33 -14.92 -13.66
CA PRO A 117 -2.66 -15.45 -14.86
C PRO A 117 -1.51 -14.57 -15.38
N GLN A 118 -1.41 -13.33 -14.89
CA GLN A 118 -0.46 -12.33 -15.38
C GLN A 118 0.75 -12.16 -14.47
N VAL A 119 0.81 -12.83 -13.32
CA VAL A 119 1.85 -12.64 -12.30
C VAL A 119 2.20 -13.97 -11.62
N ASN A 120 3.46 -14.15 -11.22
CA ASN A 120 3.87 -15.40 -10.56
C ASN A 120 3.37 -15.49 -9.12
N LYS A 121 3.49 -14.40 -8.35
CA LYS A 121 3.03 -14.32 -6.97
C LYS A 121 2.36 -12.99 -6.65
N ILE A 122 1.44 -13.01 -5.69
CA ILE A 122 0.71 -11.85 -5.18
C ILE A 122 1.01 -11.73 -3.68
N LEU A 123 1.45 -10.55 -3.28
CA LEU A 123 1.49 -10.13 -1.88
C LEU A 123 0.44 -9.03 -1.67
N VAL A 124 -0.40 -9.18 -0.65
CA VAL A 124 -1.39 -8.16 -0.26
C VAL A 124 -0.97 -7.53 1.06
N ILE A 125 -0.97 -6.20 1.11
CA ILE A 125 -0.89 -5.44 2.36
C ILE A 125 -2.33 -5.12 2.77
N ASP A 126 -2.77 -5.64 3.91
CA ASP A 126 -4.10 -5.37 4.45
C ASP A 126 -4.04 -5.22 5.97
N ASP A 127 -4.86 -4.30 6.49
CA ASP A 127 -5.00 -4.04 7.91
C ASP A 127 -6.47 -3.91 8.36
N LEU A 128 -7.40 -4.42 7.55
CA LEU A 128 -8.83 -4.36 7.84
C LEU A 128 -9.44 -5.72 8.21
N ALA A 129 -8.89 -6.83 7.67
CA ALA A 129 -9.42 -8.19 7.81
C ALA A 129 -10.95 -8.27 7.64
N ASN A 130 -11.47 -7.55 6.64
CA ASN A 130 -12.91 -7.43 6.38
C ASN A 130 -13.33 -7.94 5.00
N ARG A 131 -12.37 -8.38 4.18
CA ARG A 131 -12.62 -8.85 2.81
C ARG A 131 -11.73 -10.04 2.47
N PRO A 132 -12.19 -10.94 1.57
CA PRO A 132 -11.37 -12.06 1.14
C PRO A 132 -10.30 -11.60 0.15
N HIS A 133 -9.20 -12.33 0.14
CA HIS A 133 -8.09 -12.20 -0.78
C HIS A 133 -7.77 -13.55 -1.43
N ASP A 134 -7.18 -13.50 -2.62
CA ASP A 134 -6.46 -14.58 -3.32
C ASP A 134 -5.00 -14.12 -3.49
N CYS A 135 -4.14 -14.53 -2.56
CA CYS A 135 -2.74 -14.11 -2.53
C CYS A 135 -1.85 -15.19 -1.90
N ASP A 136 -0.57 -15.19 -2.28
CA ASP A 136 0.42 -16.12 -1.72
C ASP A 136 0.91 -15.66 -0.36
N VAL A 137 0.95 -14.35 -0.14
CA VAL A 137 1.40 -13.72 1.10
C VAL A 137 0.45 -12.59 1.47
N LEU A 138 0.00 -12.57 2.72
CA LEU A 138 -0.69 -11.42 3.29
C LEU A 138 0.17 -10.79 4.38
N LEU A 139 0.37 -9.48 4.29
CA LEU A 139 1.10 -8.67 5.25
C LEU A 139 0.13 -7.75 5.99
N ASP A 140 0.00 -7.98 7.30
CA ASP A 140 -0.59 -7.03 8.25
C ASP A 140 0.48 -6.64 9.26
N GLN A 141 0.98 -5.41 9.13
CA GLN A 141 2.05 -4.89 9.99
C GLN A 141 1.58 -4.33 11.34
N ASN A 142 0.27 -4.26 11.56
CA ASN A 142 -0.28 -3.56 12.71
C ASN A 142 -0.28 -4.43 13.98
N TYR A 143 -0.54 -3.79 15.11
CA TYR A 143 -0.70 -4.50 16.38
C TYR A 143 -1.94 -5.39 16.31
N GLN A 144 -1.72 -6.70 16.46
CA GLN A 144 -2.76 -7.71 16.33
C GLN A 144 -3.83 -7.57 17.44
N LEU A 145 -5.07 -7.30 17.03
CA LEU A 145 -6.23 -7.31 17.92
C LEU A 145 -6.87 -8.70 17.95
N PRO A 146 -7.46 -9.14 19.09
CA PRO A 146 -8.04 -10.48 19.21
C PRO A 146 -9.12 -10.84 18.18
N ASN A 147 -9.83 -9.85 17.64
CA ASN A 147 -10.91 -10.04 16.66
C ASN A 147 -10.47 -9.84 15.20
N HIS A 148 -9.17 -9.63 14.97
CA HIS A 148 -8.61 -9.31 13.65
C HIS A 148 -7.94 -10.58 13.10
N SER A 149 -8.71 -11.39 12.37
CA SER A 149 -8.27 -12.70 11.88
C SER A 149 -8.48 -12.88 10.39
N TYR A 150 -7.46 -13.43 9.72
CA TYR A 150 -7.46 -13.74 8.30
C TYR A 150 -7.79 -15.21 7.98
N GLU A 151 -8.03 -16.07 8.97
CA GLU A 151 -8.15 -17.53 8.82
C GLU A 151 -9.17 -18.00 7.77
N LYS A 152 -10.17 -17.18 7.44
CA LYS A 152 -11.21 -17.48 6.42
C LYS A 152 -11.23 -16.49 5.25
N LEU A 153 -10.31 -15.55 5.25
CA LEU A 153 -10.22 -14.49 4.26
C LEU A 153 -9.15 -14.79 3.22
N VAL A 154 -8.21 -15.70 3.49
CA VAL A 154 -7.13 -16.07 2.55
C VAL A 154 -7.18 -17.56 2.17
N PRO A 155 -6.51 -17.98 1.08
CA PRO A 155 -6.28 -19.39 0.78
C PRO A 155 -5.56 -20.12 1.91
N ASN A 156 -5.77 -21.44 2.02
CA ASN A 156 -5.16 -22.26 3.09
C ASN A 156 -3.63 -22.31 3.04
N ASP A 157 -3.05 -22.10 1.86
CA ASP A 157 -1.61 -22.07 1.59
C ASP A 157 -1.02 -20.65 1.61
N CYS A 158 -1.83 -19.63 1.91
CA CYS A 158 -1.37 -18.26 2.05
C CYS A 158 -0.47 -18.10 3.28
N GLN A 159 0.70 -17.52 3.08
CA GLN A 159 1.60 -17.17 4.16
C GLN A 159 1.16 -15.87 4.83
N LEU A 160 0.86 -15.94 6.13
CA LEU A 160 0.48 -14.79 6.93
C LEU A 160 1.71 -14.14 7.61
N LEU A 161 1.98 -12.89 7.28
CA LEU A 161 2.98 -12.04 7.91
C LEU A 161 2.27 -11.00 8.79
N LEU A 162 1.98 -11.40 10.03
CA LEU A 162 1.14 -10.63 10.95
C LEU A 162 1.93 -10.03 12.12
N GLY A 163 1.72 -8.76 12.43
CA GLY A 163 2.25 -8.10 13.63
C GLY A 163 3.38 -7.10 13.35
N CYS A 164 3.72 -6.33 14.39
CA CYS A 164 4.67 -5.22 14.30
C CYS A 164 6.11 -5.61 13.96
N HIS A 165 6.47 -6.89 13.98
CA HIS A 165 7.78 -7.34 13.51
C HIS A 165 7.93 -7.26 11.98
N TYR A 166 6.83 -7.09 11.25
CA TYR A 166 6.82 -6.81 9.82
C TYR A 166 6.55 -5.33 9.49
N ALA A 167 6.69 -4.43 10.47
CA ALA A 167 6.47 -3.00 10.25
C ALA A 167 7.42 -2.42 9.18
N LEU A 168 6.82 -1.80 8.17
CA LEU A 168 7.52 -1.12 7.07
C LEU A 168 7.92 0.29 7.49
N LEU A 169 8.92 0.37 8.37
CA LEU A 169 9.46 1.62 8.87
C LEU A 169 10.64 2.10 8.04
N SER A 170 10.66 3.40 7.77
CA SER A 170 11.79 4.05 7.09
C SER A 170 13.10 3.82 7.85
N PRO A 171 14.24 3.56 7.19
CA PRO A 171 15.52 3.29 7.85
C PRO A 171 15.98 4.38 8.85
N GLU A 172 15.54 5.63 8.64
CA GLU A 172 15.81 6.77 9.50
C GLU A 172 15.28 6.55 10.93
N TYR A 173 14.13 5.89 11.09
CA TYR A 173 13.61 5.58 12.43
C TYR A 173 14.58 4.73 13.23
N TRP A 174 15.23 3.76 12.58
CA TRP A 174 16.26 2.94 13.20
C TRP A 174 17.49 3.76 13.58
N GLN A 175 17.96 4.62 12.68
CA GLN A 175 19.11 5.50 12.92
C GLN A 175 18.86 6.44 14.10
N TYR A 176 17.69 7.11 14.14
CA TYR A 176 17.33 8.00 15.24
C TYR A 176 17.15 7.26 16.56
N ARG A 177 16.67 6.01 16.54
CA ARG A 177 16.54 5.19 17.76
C ARG A 177 17.87 4.91 18.42
N GLN A 178 18.96 4.82 17.66
CA GLN A 178 20.30 4.62 18.22
C GLN A 178 20.85 5.88 18.92
N THR A 179 20.41 7.07 18.51
CA THR A 179 20.87 8.35 19.04
C THR A 179 19.93 8.96 20.08
N LEU A 180 18.81 8.29 20.37
CA LEU A 180 17.78 8.81 21.27
C LEU A 180 18.27 8.80 22.74
N ALA A 181 18.33 9.99 23.34
CA ALA A 181 18.63 10.13 24.75
C ALA A 181 17.55 9.46 25.61
N SER A 182 17.96 8.87 26.74
CA SER A 182 17.01 8.33 27.71
C SER A 182 16.07 9.43 28.21
N ARG A 183 14.78 9.14 28.20
CA ARG A 183 13.76 10.07 28.71
C ARG A 183 13.86 10.12 30.23
N ASN A 184 14.01 11.32 30.79
CA ASN A 184 14.07 11.55 32.25
C ASN A 184 12.68 11.56 32.93
N GLY A 185 11.60 11.27 32.18
CA GLY A 185 10.21 11.28 32.63
C GLY A 185 9.55 12.67 32.69
N LYS A 186 10.27 13.76 32.45
CA LYS A 186 9.68 15.12 32.41
C LYS A 186 9.06 15.40 31.05
N LEU A 187 7.81 15.85 31.05
CA LEU A 187 7.12 16.31 29.85
C LEU A 187 7.48 17.77 29.58
N GLU A 188 8.38 18.01 28.63
CA GLU A 188 8.79 19.37 28.23
C GLU A 188 8.10 19.86 26.95
N ARG A 189 7.81 18.93 26.04
CA ARG A 189 7.29 19.22 24.69
C ARG A 189 6.33 18.13 24.24
N VAL A 190 5.29 18.54 23.52
CA VAL A 190 4.33 17.66 22.86
C VAL A 190 4.47 17.84 21.35
N LEU A 191 4.62 16.74 20.62
CA LEU A 191 4.53 16.72 19.17
C LEU A 191 3.10 16.31 18.80
N ILE A 192 2.43 17.15 18.01
CA ILE A 192 1.12 16.84 17.42
C ILE A 192 1.35 16.55 15.94
N PHE A 193 0.92 15.37 15.48
CA PHE A 193 1.09 14.93 14.10
C PHE A 193 -0.09 14.04 13.70
N LEU A 194 -0.85 14.44 12.67
CA LEU A 194 -2.05 13.75 12.19
C LEU A 194 -1.81 12.92 10.91
N GLY A 195 -0.54 12.69 10.54
CA GLY A 195 -0.17 11.96 9.34
C GLY A 195 0.19 12.89 8.19
N GLY A 196 0.02 12.39 6.95
CA GLY A 196 0.39 13.14 5.74
C GLY A 196 -0.54 14.31 5.41
N THR A 197 -1.75 14.33 5.97
CA THR A 197 -2.77 15.36 5.75
C THR A 197 -3.43 15.73 7.07
N ASP A 198 -3.88 16.99 7.21
CA ASP A 198 -4.74 17.46 8.30
C ASP A 198 -6.03 18.08 7.72
N PRO A 199 -6.92 17.25 7.14
CA PRO A 199 -8.06 17.76 6.37
C PRO A 199 -9.07 18.53 7.22
N GLN A 200 -9.07 18.33 8.54
CA GLN A 200 -9.95 19.03 9.48
C GLN A 200 -9.26 20.21 10.20
N ASN A 201 -8.00 20.52 9.84
CA ASN A 201 -7.17 21.54 10.48
C ASN A 201 -7.17 21.45 12.02
N ILE A 202 -7.08 20.23 12.55
CA ILE A 202 -7.11 19.98 14.01
C ILE A 202 -5.81 20.48 14.67
N THR A 203 -4.71 20.56 13.91
CA THR A 203 -3.41 21.00 14.44
C THR A 203 -3.26 22.53 14.59
N GLY A 204 -4.17 23.33 14.02
CA GLY A 204 -4.26 24.79 14.20
C GLY A 204 -3.74 25.60 13.03
#